data_AF-A0A7C3DX35-F1
#
_entry.id   AF-A0A7C3DX35-F1
#
_cell.length_a   1.000
_cell.length_b   1.000
_cell.length_c   1.000
_cell.angle_alpha   90.00
_cell.angle_beta   90.00
_cell.angle_gamma   90.00
#
_symmetry.space_group_name_H-M   'P 1'
#
loop_
_entity.id
_entity.type
_entity.pdbx_description
1 polymer ?
#
loop_
_entity_poly.entity_id
_entity_poly.type
_entity_poly.pdbx_seq_one_letter_code
_entity_poly.pdbx_strand_id
1 'polypeptide(L)'
;MDNVEIARLLKETADLMEISGEDAFRIRSYRNAASAIEGLGESIEAITRDPQRQLTALPGIGKGIAGAIEEIVARGSFARRDEMLERYPPTALEMLRIQGLGPKSIRLLWEHFRVSTLEELERLCREQKIRELPRMGAKLEEKILRGIQLYRQSAGRFLLNFAAHAAEELCAALAAVEGVHRVTPAGSLRRGKETVGDLDLLVTGEGAEAALAAFVNHPRVHDVLGHGPNKASARYGMEGLQVDVRAVPEASFGAALQYFTGSKEHNVHLRQRAQRMGLLGCDQNGRHGAGRCHDYRVSVLYLPVRRSACARSRADSDNRRIDPDGRAGSACRRSALDVAGAVGTAGTDGGRATGNQHLGFSNLHG
;
A
#
# COMPACT_ATOMS: atom_id res chain seq x y z
N MET A 1 -18.45 -6.33 -0.62
CA MET A 1 -17.25 -6.76 0.10
C MET A 1 -16.60 -7.86 -0.73
N ASP A 2 -15.30 -7.80 -0.94
CA ASP A 2 -14.62 -8.77 -1.82
C ASP A 2 -14.29 -10.07 -1.07
N ASN A 3 -14.15 -11.18 -1.81
CA ASN A 3 -13.77 -12.49 -1.30
C ASN A 3 -12.46 -12.42 -0.50
N VAL A 4 -11.50 -11.63 -1.00
CA VAL A 4 -10.21 -11.41 -0.35
C VAL A 4 -10.38 -10.79 1.03
N GLU A 5 -11.32 -9.85 1.18
CA GLU A 5 -11.59 -9.19 2.46
C GLU A 5 -12.19 -10.16 3.47
N ILE A 6 -13.15 -11.00 3.04
CA ILE A 6 -13.81 -12.00 3.89
C ILE A 6 -12.81 -13.06 4.34
N ALA A 7 -12.00 -13.57 3.40
CA ALA A 7 -10.93 -14.52 3.69
C ALA A 7 -9.93 -13.96 4.71
N ARG A 8 -9.56 -12.67 4.58
CA ARG A 8 -8.66 -12.00 5.51
C ARG A 8 -9.24 -11.93 6.93
N LEU A 9 -10.50 -11.58 7.12
CA LEU A 9 -11.12 -11.52 8.45
C LEU A 9 -11.14 -12.90 9.13
N LEU A 10 -11.43 -13.96 8.38
CA LEU A 10 -11.40 -15.33 8.90
C LEU A 10 -9.98 -15.75 9.30
N LYS A 11 -8.97 -15.40 8.48
CA LYS A 11 -7.57 -15.70 8.74
C LYS A 11 -7.03 -14.96 9.97
N GLU A 12 -7.29 -13.66 10.06
CA GLU A 12 -6.91 -12.84 11.23
C GLU A 12 -7.58 -13.38 12.51
N THR A 13 -8.83 -13.83 12.42
CA THR A 13 -9.50 -14.43 13.57
C THR A 13 -8.87 -15.77 13.97
N ALA A 14 -8.49 -16.62 12.99
CA ALA A 14 -7.77 -17.86 13.26
C ALA A 14 -6.41 -17.61 13.94
N ASP A 15 -5.71 -16.55 13.54
CA ASP A 15 -4.45 -16.13 14.12
C ASP A 15 -4.62 -15.67 15.58
N LEU A 16 -5.67 -14.90 15.88
CA LEU A 16 -6.03 -14.52 17.25
C LEU A 16 -6.42 -15.74 18.11
N MET A 17 -7.16 -16.68 17.54
CA MET A 17 -7.50 -17.95 18.21
C MET A 17 -6.26 -18.81 18.50
N GLU A 18 -5.26 -18.78 17.62
CA GLU A 18 -3.99 -19.48 17.87
C GLU A 18 -3.18 -18.81 18.99
N ILE A 19 -3.19 -17.48 19.08
CA ILE A 19 -2.61 -16.74 20.20
C ILE A 19 -3.36 -17.07 21.50
N SER A 20 -4.69 -17.13 21.47
CA SER A 20 -5.52 -17.48 22.64
C SER A 20 -5.30 -18.93 23.12
N GLY A 21 -4.71 -19.78 22.27
CA GLY A 21 -4.46 -21.19 22.55
C GLY A 21 -5.73 -22.03 22.46
N GLU A 22 -6.63 -21.68 21.54
CA GLU A 22 -7.84 -22.45 21.28
C GLU A 22 -7.58 -23.78 20.58
N ASP A 23 -8.66 -24.53 20.40
CA ASP A 23 -8.65 -25.83 19.75
C ASP A 23 -8.11 -25.76 18.30
N ALA A 24 -7.16 -26.65 18.03
CA ALA A 24 -6.45 -26.70 16.76
C ALA A 24 -7.36 -27.10 15.58
N PHE A 25 -8.43 -27.86 15.83
CA PHE A 25 -9.39 -28.22 14.79
C PHE A 25 -10.21 -26.98 14.36
N ARG A 26 -10.67 -26.17 15.31
CA ARG A 26 -11.35 -24.90 15.01
C ARG A 26 -10.46 -23.93 14.24
N ILE A 27 -9.21 -23.72 14.69
CA ILE A 27 -8.24 -22.85 13.99
C ILE A 27 -8.05 -23.30 12.53
N ARG A 28 -7.88 -24.61 12.31
CA ARG A 28 -7.77 -25.17 10.95
C ARG A 28 -9.03 -24.94 10.13
N SER A 29 -10.22 -25.06 10.72
CA SER A 29 -11.48 -24.80 10.02
C SER A 29 -11.56 -23.37 9.47
N TYR A 30 -11.19 -22.37 10.26
CA TYR A 30 -11.17 -20.97 9.80
C TYR A 30 -10.14 -20.72 8.70
N ARG A 31 -8.93 -21.30 8.83
CA ARG A 31 -7.88 -21.18 7.80
C ARG A 31 -8.29 -21.85 6.49
N ASN A 32 -8.86 -23.05 6.56
CA ASN A 32 -9.33 -23.77 5.38
C ASN A 32 -10.46 -23.01 4.67
N ALA A 33 -11.39 -22.44 5.44
CA ALA A 33 -12.44 -21.60 4.90
C ALA A 33 -11.87 -20.35 4.22
N ALA A 34 -10.92 -19.64 4.86
CA ALA A 34 -10.28 -18.47 4.26
C ALA A 34 -9.64 -18.81 2.91
N SER A 35 -8.86 -19.90 2.82
CA SER A 35 -8.25 -20.35 1.58
C SER A 35 -9.27 -20.75 0.51
N ALA A 36 -10.39 -21.37 0.91
CA ALA A 36 -11.46 -21.75 -0.01
C ALA A 36 -12.16 -20.53 -0.62
N ILE A 37 -12.37 -19.48 0.18
CA ILE A 37 -13.00 -18.22 -0.27
C ILE A 37 -12.05 -17.43 -1.17
N GLU A 38 -10.76 -17.36 -0.82
CA GLU A 38 -9.75 -16.64 -1.61
C GLU A 38 -9.57 -17.26 -3.00
N GLY A 39 -9.71 -18.59 -3.13
CA GLY A 39 -9.66 -19.30 -4.40
C GLY A 39 -10.98 -19.33 -5.18
N LEU A 40 -12.06 -18.74 -4.65
CA LEU A 40 -13.36 -18.77 -5.29
C LEU A 40 -13.45 -17.69 -6.38
N GLY A 41 -13.70 -18.11 -7.63
CA GLY A 41 -13.85 -17.19 -8.76
C GLY A 41 -15.19 -16.42 -8.80
N GLU A 42 -16.15 -16.82 -7.97
CA GLU A 42 -17.46 -16.19 -7.81
C GLU A 42 -17.52 -15.42 -6.49
N SER A 43 -18.23 -14.29 -6.46
CA SER A 43 -18.42 -13.52 -5.23
C SER A 43 -19.20 -14.32 -4.19
N ILE A 44 -18.60 -14.53 -3.01
CA ILE A 44 -19.26 -15.24 -1.93
C ILE A 44 -20.46 -14.46 -1.38
N GLU A 45 -20.41 -13.13 -1.43
CA GLU A 45 -21.54 -12.26 -1.09
C GLU A 45 -22.76 -12.53 -1.99
N ALA A 46 -22.53 -12.77 -3.28
CA ALA A 46 -23.61 -13.15 -4.21
C ALA A 46 -24.19 -14.52 -3.87
N ILE A 47 -23.35 -15.50 -3.52
CA ILE A 47 -23.78 -16.84 -3.09
C ILE A 47 -24.58 -16.76 -1.77
N THR A 48 -24.14 -15.93 -0.83
CA THR A 48 -24.85 -15.72 0.45
C THR A 48 -26.23 -15.10 0.27
N ARG A 49 -26.41 -14.22 -0.72
CA ARG A 49 -27.70 -13.57 -1.00
C ARG A 49 -28.67 -14.42 -1.81
N ASP A 50 -28.19 -15.48 -2.46
CA ASP A 50 -29.02 -16.37 -3.27
C ASP A 50 -29.71 -17.43 -2.38
N PRO A 51 -31.05 -17.38 -2.21
CA PRO A 51 -31.77 -18.32 -1.36
C PRO A 51 -31.77 -19.77 -1.90
N GLN A 52 -31.39 -19.99 -3.16
CA GLN A 52 -31.29 -21.33 -3.74
C GLN A 52 -29.92 -21.98 -3.51
N ARG A 53 -28.92 -21.23 -3.04
CA ARG A 53 -27.56 -21.72 -2.85
C ARG A 53 -27.22 -21.77 -1.37
N GLN A 54 -26.50 -22.80 -0.98
CA GLN A 54 -26.08 -23.00 0.41
C GLN A 54 -24.56 -22.84 0.52
N LEU A 55 -24.11 -21.96 1.42
CA LEU A 55 -22.69 -21.79 1.72
C LEU A 55 -22.04 -23.09 2.20
N THR A 56 -22.80 -23.96 2.87
CA THR A 56 -22.33 -25.26 3.37
C THR A 56 -22.06 -26.28 2.26
N ALA A 57 -22.48 -26.01 1.02
CA ALA A 57 -22.13 -26.86 -0.12
C ALA A 57 -20.68 -26.64 -0.59
N LEU A 58 -20.06 -25.52 -0.18
CA LEU A 58 -18.68 -25.21 -0.56
C LEU A 58 -17.69 -26.03 0.29
N PRO A 59 -16.68 -26.64 -0.33
CA PRO A 59 -15.68 -27.44 0.38
C PRO A 59 -14.92 -26.56 1.37
N GLY A 60 -14.83 -27.00 2.63
CA GLY A 60 -14.17 -26.26 3.70
C GLY A 60 -15.07 -25.29 4.48
N ILE A 61 -16.34 -25.13 4.08
CA ILE A 61 -17.31 -24.27 4.77
C ILE A 61 -18.34 -25.12 5.52
N GLY A 62 -18.20 -25.22 6.84
CA GLY A 62 -19.20 -25.85 7.71
C GLY A 62 -20.26 -24.87 8.22
N LYS A 63 -21.30 -25.37 8.91
CA LYS A 63 -22.41 -24.55 9.45
C LYS A 63 -21.95 -23.33 10.27
N GLY A 64 -20.95 -23.51 11.13
CA GLY A 64 -20.42 -22.41 11.96
C GLY A 64 -19.69 -21.34 11.15
N ILE A 65 -18.98 -21.73 10.09
CA ILE A 65 -18.32 -20.78 9.19
C ILE A 65 -19.34 -20.10 8.28
N ALA A 66 -20.36 -20.81 7.81
CA ALA A 66 -21.45 -20.24 7.03
C ALA A 66 -22.13 -19.09 7.79
N GLY A 67 -22.47 -19.31 9.07
CA GLY A 67 -23.02 -18.25 9.92
C GLY A 67 -22.04 -17.07 10.10
N ALA A 68 -20.74 -17.34 10.26
CA ALA A 68 -19.74 -16.27 10.33
C ALA A 68 -19.67 -15.45 9.02
N ILE A 69 -19.78 -16.09 7.85
CA ILE A 69 -19.79 -15.40 6.54
C ILE A 69 -21.05 -14.56 6.39
N GLU A 70 -22.22 -15.08 6.78
CA GLU A 70 -23.48 -14.32 6.77
C GLU A 70 -23.39 -13.06 7.63
N GLU A 71 -22.83 -13.17 8.84
CA GLU A 71 -22.56 -12.01 9.70
C GLU A 71 -21.59 -11.02 9.02
N ILE A 72 -20.48 -11.51 8.46
CA ILE A 72 -19.51 -10.66 7.78
C ILE A 72 -20.16 -9.88 6.64
N VAL A 73 -21.00 -10.53 5.82
CA VAL A 73 -21.70 -9.87 4.71
C VAL A 73 -22.72 -8.85 5.23
N ALA A 74 -23.40 -9.12 6.35
CA ALA A 74 -24.43 -8.24 6.91
C ALA A 74 -23.87 -7.00 7.62
N ARG A 75 -22.78 -7.15 8.40
CA ARG A 75 -22.26 -6.07 9.27
C ARG A 75 -20.76 -5.78 9.14
N GLY A 76 -20.04 -6.50 8.28
CA GLY A 76 -18.59 -6.35 8.09
C GLY A 76 -17.73 -7.04 9.16
N SER A 77 -18.33 -7.78 10.10
CA SER A 77 -17.62 -8.58 11.12
C SER A 77 -18.50 -9.72 11.63
N PHE A 78 -17.97 -10.56 12.54
CA PHE A 78 -18.70 -11.68 13.13
C PHE A 78 -18.34 -11.88 14.61
N ALA A 79 -19.27 -12.44 15.38
CA ALA A 79 -19.25 -12.34 16.85
C ALA A 79 -17.95 -12.87 17.46
N ARG A 80 -17.42 -13.96 16.90
CA ARG A 80 -16.18 -14.57 17.37
C ARG A 80 -14.96 -13.68 17.18
N ARG A 81 -14.91 -12.90 16.09
CA ARG A 81 -13.81 -11.95 15.86
C ARG A 81 -13.84 -10.82 16.89
N ASP A 82 -15.02 -10.30 17.19
CA ASP A 82 -15.19 -9.22 18.14
C ASP A 82 -14.74 -9.65 19.55
N GLU A 83 -15.13 -10.86 19.98
CA GLU A 83 -14.67 -11.46 21.24
C GLU A 83 -13.13 -11.61 21.29
N MET A 84 -12.51 -12.01 20.17
CA MET A 84 -11.05 -12.15 20.11
C MET A 84 -10.33 -10.79 20.18
N LEU A 85 -10.90 -9.75 19.57
CA LEU A 85 -10.34 -8.40 19.60
C LEU A 85 -10.53 -7.69 20.94
N GLU A 86 -11.56 -8.06 21.72
CA GLU A 86 -11.69 -7.61 23.10
C GLU A 86 -10.60 -8.22 24.00
N ARG A 87 -10.19 -9.46 23.72
CA ARG A 87 -9.17 -10.15 24.51
C ARG A 87 -7.73 -9.77 24.14
N TYR A 88 -7.48 -9.52 22.86
CA TYR A 88 -6.16 -9.19 22.33
C TYR A 88 -6.24 -7.94 21.46
N PRO A 89 -5.36 -6.94 21.66
CA PRO A 89 -5.36 -5.73 20.85
C PRO A 89 -5.04 -6.07 19.40
N PRO A 90 -5.48 -5.25 18.42
CA PRO A 90 -5.12 -5.40 17.02
C PRO A 90 -3.60 -5.52 16.78
N THR A 91 -2.81 -4.88 17.62
CA THR A 91 -1.33 -4.96 17.61
C THR A 91 -0.81 -6.39 17.75
N ALA A 92 -1.55 -7.32 18.36
CA ALA A 92 -1.16 -8.72 18.44
C ALA A 92 -1.05 -9.37 17.05
N LEU A 93 -1.92 -8.98 16.11
CA LEU A 93 -1.84 -9.40 14.70
C LEU A 93 -0.63 -8.80 13.99
N GLU A 94 -0.28 -7.55 14.32
CA GLU A 94 0.95 -6.93 13.79
C GLU A 94 2.20 -7.62 14.30
N MET A 95 2.22 -7.99 15.58
CA MET A 95 3.33 -8.73 16.18
C MET A 95 3.56 -10.08 15.52
N LEU A 96 2.51 -10.77 15.04
CA LEU A 96 2.66 -12.02 14.27
C LEU A 96 3.42 -11.85 12.96
N ARG A 97 3.43 -10.65 12.38
CA ARG A 97 4.18 -10.35 11.15
C ARG A 97 5.67 -10.14 11.42
N ILE A 98 6.07 -9.98 12.68
CA ILE A 98 7.46 -9.78 13.09
C ILE A 98 8.18 -11.12 13.14
N GLN A 99 9.31 -11.20 12.42
CA GLN A 99 10.11 -12.41 12.40
C GLN A 99 10.60 -12.78 13.80
N GLY A 100 10.30 -14.01 14.22
CA GLY A 100 10.68 -14.53 15.54
C GLY A 100 9.56 -14.46 16.58
N LEU A 101 8.46 -13.76 16.30
CA LEU A 101 7.27 -13.82 17.12
C LEU A 101 6.28 -14.84 16.54
N GLY A 102 6.06 -15.92 17.28
CA GLY A 102 4.96 -16.85 17.02
C GLY A 102 3.80 -16.64 17.99
N PRO A 103 2.64 -17.27 17.74
CA PRO A 103 1.44 -17.12 18.58
C PRO A 103 1.70 -17.37 20.07
N LYS A 104 2.49 -18.40 20.40
CA LYS A 104 2.87 -18.73 21.78
C LYS A 104 3.73 -17.66 22.45
N SER A 105 4.63 -17.02 21.69
CA SER A 105 5.46 -15.95 22.21
C SER A 105 4.63 -14.69 22.47
N ILE A 106 3.74 -14.34 21.55
CA ILE A 106 2.85 -13.19 21.70
C ILE A 106 1.92 -13.38 22.90
N ARG A 107 1.39 -14.60 23.09
CA ARG A 107 0.61 -14.94 24.28
C ARG A 107 1.38 -14.69 25.57
N LEU A 108 2.62 -15.18 25.67
CA LEU A 108 3.47 -14.96 26.85
C LEU A 108 3.76 -13.47 27.08
N LEU A 109 4.06 -12.71 26.01
CA LEU A 109 4.28 -11.27 26.11
C LEU A 109 3.03 -10.53 26.61
N TRP A 110 1.85 -10.95 26.16
CA TRP A 110 0.58 -10.41 26.63
C TRP A 110 0.30 -10.78 28.09
N GLU A 111 0.49 -12.04 28.47
CA GLU A 111 0.23 -12.53 29.84
C GLU A 111 1.16 -11.87 30.87
N HIS A 112 2.45 -11.69 30.55
CA HIS A 112 3.44 -11.16 31.49
C HIS A 112 3.58 -9.63 31.48
N PHE A 113 3.58 -9.01 30.30
CA PHE A 113 3.89 -7.59 30.15
C PHE A 113 2.72 -6.76 29.60
N ARG A 114 1.61 -7.40 29.19
CA ARG A 114 0.43 -6.73 28.57
C ARG A 114 0.82 -5.76 27.45
N VAL A 115 1.83 -6.14 26.67
CA VAL A 115 2.37 -5.30 25.59
C VAL A 115 1.29 -5.00 24.56
N SER A 116 1.03 -3.72 24.35
CA SER A 116 -0.06 -3.27 23.48
C SER A 116 0.43 -2.53 22.24
N THR A 117 1.72 -2.15 22.20
CA THR A 117 2.34 -1.41 21.08
C THR A 117 3.68 -2.03 20.66
N LEU A 118 4.11 -1.77 19.42
CA LEU A 118 5.42 -2.21 18.93
C LEU A 118 6.57 -1.45 19.60
N GLU A 119 6.34 -0.21 20.01
CA GLU A 119 7.27 0.64 20.74
C GLU A 119 7.56 0.08 22.13
N GLU A 120 6.51 -0.36 22.84
CA GLU A 120 6.67 -1.05 24.12
C GLU A 120 7.44 -2.36 23.97
N LEU A 121 7.13 -3.15 22.93
CA LEU A 121 7.86 -4.38 22.63
C LEU A 121 9.34 -4.10 22.39
N GLU A 122 9.66 -3.11 21.56
CA GLU A 122 11.03 -2.71 21.26
C GLU A 122 11.76 -2.26 22.53
N ARG A 123 11.09 -1.48 23.39
CA ARG A 123 11.64 -1.03 24.67
C ARG A 123 11.96 -2.21 25.58
N LEU A 124 11.05 -3.18 25.73
CA LEU A 124 11.27 -4.38 26.53
C LEU A 124 12.43 -5.23 26.01
N CYS A 125 12.60 -5.34 24.69
CA CYS A 125 13.77 -5.98 24.09
C CYS A 125 15.07 -5.25 24.43
N ARG A 126 15.09 -3.91 24.34
CA ARG A 126 16.28 -3.09 24.64
C ARG A 126 16.65 -3.12 26.13
N GLU A 127 15.65 -3.12 26.99
CA GLU A 127 15.77 -3.26 28.44
C GLU A 127 16.11 -4.70 28.86
N GLN A 128 16.20 -5.65 27.92
CA GLN A 128 16.58 -7.03 28.17
C GLN A 128 15.64 -7.76 29.15
N LYS A 129 14.35 -7.40 29.15
CA LYS A 129 13.34 -7.98 30.04
C LYS A 129 12.69 -9.24 29.46
N ILE A 130 12.72 -9.39 28.14
CA ILE A 130 12.05 -10.50 27.46
C ILE A 130 12.81 -11.81 27.66
N ARG A 131 14.13 -11.76 27.81
CA ARG A 131 14.98 -12.93 28.10
C ARG A 131 14.72 -13.63 29.42
N GLU A 132 14.02 -12.98 30.35
CA GLU A 132 13.60 -13.58 31.62
C GLU A 132 12.44 -14.59 31.40
N LEU A 133 11.74 -14.49 30.27
CA LEU A 133 10.63 -15.38 29.94
C LEU A 133 11.11 -16.74 29.41
N PRO A 134 10.36 -17.82 29.69
CA PRO A 134 10.71 -19.16 29.22
C PRO A 134 10.76 -19.19 27.69
N ARG A 135 11.86 -19.74 27.16
CA ARG A 135 12.13 -19.90 25.71
C ARG A 135 12.35 -18.57 24.95
N MET A 136 12.62 -17.46 25.66
CA MET A 136 12.81 -16.14 25.05
C MET A 136 14.21 -15.53 25.22
N GLY A 137 15.26 -16.34 25.25
CA GLY A 137 16.63 -15.86 25.51
C GLY A 137 17.17 -14.79 24.54
N ALA A 138 18.35 -14.23 24.84
CA ALA A 138 18.94 -13.06 24.16
C ALA A 138 18.96 -13.13 22.62
N LYS A 139 19.17 -14.31 22.02
CA LYS A 139 19.11 -14.49 20.55
C LYS A 139 17.74 -14.15 19.96
N LEU A 140 16.67 -14.44 20.70
CA LEU A 140 15.31 -14.12 20.28
C LEU A 140 15.05 -12.62 20.37
N GLU A 141 15.50 -11.94 21.43
CA GLU A 141 15.40 -10.48 21.56
C GLU A 141 16.08 -9.77 20.40
N GLU A 142 17.30 -10.16 20.04
CA GLU A 142 18.00 -9.61 18.88
C GLU A 142 17.21 -9.85 17.58
N LYS A 143 16.63 -11.04 17.43
CA LYS A 143 15.80 -11.39 16.28
C LYS A 143 14.52 -10.55 16.23
N ILE A 144 13.86 -10.32 17.36
CA ILE A 144 12.68 -9.47 17.47
C ILE A 144 13.05 -8.02 17.13
N LEU A 145 14.15 -7.47 17.66
CA LEU A 145 14.60 -6.11 17.33
C LEU A 145 14.88 -5.94 15.84
N ARG A 146 15.60 -6.89 15.23
CA ARG A 146 15.82 -6.90 13.77
C ARG A 146 14.50 -7.05 13.02
N GLY A 147 13.60 -7.89 13.52
CA GLY A 147 12.26 -8.11 12.97
C GLY A 147 11.40 -6.85 13.00
N ILE A 148 11.41 -6.09 14.10
CA ILE A 148 10.72 -4.80 14.23
C ILE A 148 11.30 -3.80 13.24
N GLN A 149 12.63 -3.75 13.11
CA GLN A 149 13.28 -2.86 12.15
C GLN A 149 12.90 -3.20 10.71
N LEU A 150 12.94 -4.48 10.34
CA LEU A 150 12.55 -4.96 9.02
C LEU A 150 11.06 -4.75 8.77
N TYR A 151 10.21 -5.02 9.77
CA TYR A 151 8.79 -4.74 9.71
C TYR A 151 8.54 -3.26 9.50
N ARG A 152 9.20 -2.34 10.20
CA ARG A 152 9.06 -0.91 9.92
C ARG A 152 9.59 -0.48 8.55
N GLN A 153 10.55 -1.22 7.99
CA GLN A 153 11.07 -0.97 6.64
C GLN A 153 10.16 -1.53 5.54
N SER A 154 9.38 -2.58 5.81
CA SER A 154 8.51 -3.28 4.85
C SER A 154 7.02 -2.96 5.03
N ALA A 155 6.55 -2.78 6.26
CA ALA A 155 5.25 -2.24 6.63
C ALA A 155 5.21 -0.80 6.17
N GLY A 156 4.39 -0.54 5.15
CA GLY A 156 4.38 0.73 4.45
C GLY A 156 5.21 0.73 3.17
N ARG A 157 5.56 -0.43 2.60
CA ARG A 157 6.04 -0.52 1.21
C ARG A 157 5.04 -1.30 0.37
N PHE A 158 4.53 -0.66 -0.67
CA PHE A 158 3.55 -1.20 -1.61
C PHE A 158 4.20 -1.44 -2.97
N LEU A 159 3.71 -2.43 -3.71
CA LEU A 159 4.15 -2.64 -5.07
C LEU A 159 3.74 -1.45 -5.96
N LEU A 160 4.55 -1.16 -6.97
CA LEU A 160 4.33 -0.05 -7.89
C LEU A 160 2.93 -0.09 -8.53
N ASN A 161 2.46 -1.27 -8.95
CA ASN A 161 1.15 -1.44 -9.58
C ASN A 161 0.00 -1.11 -8.62
N PHE A 162 0.09 -1.55 -7.37
CA PHE A 162 -0.91 -1.26 -6.34
C PHE A 162 -0.97 0.24 -6.07
N ALA A 163 0.19 0.88 -5.85
CA ALA A 163 0.26 2.31 -5.62
C ALA A 163 -0.20 3.13 -6.83
N ALA A 164 0.05 2.66 -8.06
CA ALA A 164 -0.40 3.29 -9.29
C ALA A 164 -1.92 3.28 -9.41
N HIS A 165 -2.58 2.14 -9.16
CA HIS A 165 -4.05 2.06 -9.20
C HIS A 165 -4.70 2.94 -8.13
N ALA A 166 -4.18 2.92 -6.90
CA ALA A 166 -4.66 3.82 -5.85
C ALA A 166 -4.50 5.29 -6.23
N ALA A 167 -3.37 5.65 -6.89
CA ALA A 167 -3.15 7.00 -7.38
C ALA A 167 -4.10 7.39 -8.50
N GLU A 168 -4.39 6.50 -9.45
CA GLU A 168 -5.34 6.73 -10.55
C GLU A 168 -6.74 7.05 -10.02
N GLU A 169 -7.23 6.21 -9.10
CA GLU A 169 -8.54 6.38 -8.46
C GLU A 169 -8.63 7.71 -7.68
N LEU A 170 -7.64 7.98 -6.83
CA LEU A 170 -7.60 9.22 -6.06
C LEU A 170 -7.42 10.45 -6.95
N CYS A 171 -6.59 10.38 -8.00
CA CYS A 171 -6.45 11.49 -8.95
C CYS A 171 -7.78 11.81 -9.64
N ALA A 172 -8.52 10.78 -10.06
CA ALA A 172 -9.83 10.95 -10.69
C ALA A 172 -10.83 11.58 -9.71
N ALA A 173 -10.90 11.09 -8.46
CA ALA A 173 -11.79 11.62 -7.44
C ALA A 173 -11.48 13.09 -7.10
N LEU A 174 -10.20 13.44 -6.95
CA LEU A 174 -9.77 14.79 -6.61
C LEU A 174 -9.89 15.77 -7.78
N ALA A 175 -9.66 15.31 -9.01
CA ALA A 175 -9.82 16.14 -10.21
C ALA A 175 -11.28 16.48 -10.51
N ALA A 176 -12.24 15.72 -9.97
CA ALA A 176 -13.67 16.00 -10.10
C ALA A 176 -14.16 17.14 -9.19
N VAL A 177 -13.34 17.61 -8.25
CA VAL A 177 -13.69 18.72 -7.35
C VAL A 177 -13.61 20.04 -8.11
N GLU A 178 -14.65 20.86 -7.99
CA GLU A 178 -14.73 22.17 -8.64
C GLU A 178 -13.56 23.08 -8.23
N GLY A 179 -12.97 23.78 -9.19
CA GLY A 179 -11.83 24.67 -8.98
C GLY A 179 -10.47 23.96 -8.88
N VAL A 180 -10.40 22.63 -9.01
CA VAL A 180 -9.12 21.92 -9.16
C VAL A 180 -8.64 22.00 -10.60
N HIS A 181 -7.41 22.47 -10.81
CA HIS A 181 -6.80 22.58 -12.13
C HIS A 181 -5.99 21.34 -12.50
N ARG A 182 -5.26 20.77 -11.53
CA ARG A 182 -4.39 19.63 -11.75
C ARG A 182 -4.15 18.85 -10.46
N VAL A 183 -4.18 17.53 -10.59
CA VAL A 183 -3.72 16.56 -9.61
C VAL A 183 -2.55 15.79 -10.23
N THR A 184 -1.43 15.67 -9.53
CA THR A 184 -0.24 14.99 -10.07
C THR A 184 0.41 14.10 -9.00
N PRO A 185 0.53 12.79 -9.26
CA PRO A 185 1.31 11.90 -8.40
C PRO A 185 2.79 12.29 -8.41
N ALA A 186 3.40 12.32 -7.23
CA ALA A 186 4.80 12.64 -7.01
C ALA A 186 5.53 11.46 -6.34
N GLY A 187 6.56 11.77 -5.55
CA GLY A 187 7.19 10.78 -4.70
C GLY A 187 7.87 9.64 -5.45
N SER A 188 7.94 8.50 -4.77
CA SER A 188 8.57 7.29 -5.30
C SER A 188 7.79 6.63 -6.43
N LEU A 189 6.46 6.83 -6.47
CA LEU A 189 5.59 6.43 -7.57
C LEU A 189 6.01 7.12 -8.87
N ARG A 190 6.16 8.44 -8.88
CA ARG A 190 6.59 9.20 -10.08
C ARG A 190 7.98 8.81 -10.58
N ARG A 191 8.86 8.29 -9.71
CA ARG A 191 10.20 7.80 -10.08
C ARG A 191 10.20 6.35 -10.58
N GLY A 192 9.06 5.66 -10.59
CA GLY A 192 8.94 4.27 -11.01
C GLY A 192 9.77 3.32 -10.13
N LYS A 193 9.79 3.54 -8.81
CA LYS A 193 10.41 2.55 -7.91
C LYS A 193 9.54 1.30 -7.86
N GLU A 194 10.18 0.12 -7.91
CA GLU A 194 9.48 -1.18 -7.81
C GLU A 194 8.56 -1.25 -6.58
N THR A 195 8.98 -0.61 -5.49
CA THR A 195 8.17 -0.42 -4.27
C THR A 195 8.05 1.06 -3.88
N VAL A 196 6.84 1.45 -3.52
CA VAL A 196 6.41 2.80 -3.10
C VAL A 196 6.15 2.78 -1.60
N GLY A 197 6.49 3.85 -0.88
CA GLY A 197 6.29 3.91 0.57
C GLY A 197 4.90 4.43 0.89
N ASP A 198 4.84 5.74 0.85
CA ASP A 198 3.66 6.59 0.80
C ASP A 198 3.35 7.01 -0.64
N LEU A 199 2.10 7.40 -0.86
CA LEU A 199 1.64 8.02 -2.09
C LEU A 199 1.55 9.54 -1.89
N ASP A 200 2.40 10.30 -2.59
CA ASP A 200 2.35 11.76 -2.61
C ASP A 200 1.50 12.24 -3.79
N LEU A 201 0.47 13.05 -3.54
CA LEU A 201 -0.35 13.71 -4.56
C LEU A 201 -0.24 15.24 -4.40
N LEU A 202 0.04 15.93 -5.51
CA LEU A 202 0.03 17.40 -5.55
C LEU A 202 -1.22 17.90 -6.24
N VAL A 203 -1.95 18.80 -5.59
CA VAL A 203 -3.17 19.42 -6.10
C VAL A 203 -2.94 20.92 -6.28
N THR A 204 -3.44 21.47 -7.37
CA THR A 204 -3.39 22.90 -7.71
C THR A 204 -4.78 23.40 -8.10
N GLY A 205 -5.02 24.69 -7.91
CA GLY A 205 -6.29 25.34 -8.24
C GLY A 205 -6.92 26.02 -7.04
N GLU A 206 -7.95 26.81 -7.28
CA GLU A 206 -8.72 27.52 -6.24
C GLU A 206 -9.50 26.53 -5.35
N GLY A 207 -9.88 25.38 -5.92
CA GLY A 207 -10.52 24.27 -5.22
C GLY A 207 -9.57 23.33 -4.47
N ALA A 208 -8.28 23.65 -4.35
CA ALA A 208 -7.30 22.72 -3.77
C ALA A 208 -7.58 22.41 -2.29
N GLU A 209 -8.10 23.37 -1.51
CA GLU A 209 -8.52 23.14 -0.12
C GLU A 209 -9.75 22.22 -0.06
N ALA A 210 -10.74 22.43 -0.95
CA ALA A 210 -11.91 21.56 -1.06
C ALA A 210 -11.52 20.12 -1.46
N ALA A 211 -10.49 19.97 -2.30
CA ALA A 211 -9.95 18.66 -2.65
C ALA A 211 -9.33 17.93 -1.45
N LEU A 212 -8.67 18.64 -0.51
CA LEU A 212 -8.17 18.04 0.72
C LEU A 212 -9.33 17.52 1.59
N ALA A 213 -10.41 18.27 1.69
CA ALA A 213 -11.61 17.82 2.40
C ALA A 213 -12.29 16.64 1.69
N ALA A 214 -12.36 16.64 0.36
CA ALA A 214 -12.90 15.52 -0.42
C ALA A 214 -12.05 14.24 -0.24
N PHE A 215 -10.73 14.37 -0.18
CA PHE A 215 -9.82 13.27 0.12
C PHE A 215 -10.13 12.65 1.49
N VAL A 216 -10.22 13.47 2.54
CA VAL A 216 -10.47 12.97 3.92
C VAL A 216 -11.82 12.27 4.03
N ASN A 217 -12.82 12.70 3.26
CA ASN A 217 -14.16 12.09 3.25
C ASN A 217 -14.32 10.95 2.24
N HIS A 218 -13.24 10.54 1.56
CA HIS A 218 -13.33 9.48 0.56
C HIS A 218 -13.71 8.13 1.23
N PRO A 219 -14.63 7.32 0.64
CA PRO A 219 -15.14 6.10 1.30
C PRO A 219 -14.09 5.06 1.69
N ARG A 220 -12.95 5.06 0.99
CA ARG A 220 -11.82 4.15 1.24
C ARG A 220 -10.73 4.74 2.14
N VAL A 221 -10.90 5.96 2.62
CA VAL A 221 -9.97 6.61 3.55
C VAL A 221 -10.37 6.27 4.99
N HIS A 222 -9.37 5.88 5.78
CA HIS A 222 -9.48 5.68 7.22
C HIS A 222 -8.23 6.22 7.92
N ASP A 223 -8.25 6.32 9.25
CA ASP A 223 -7.14 6.82 10.07
C ASP A 223 -6.52 8.12 9.55
N VAL A 224 -7.27 9.22 9.69
CA VAL A 224 -6.79 10.56 9.32
C VAL A 224 -5.61 10.94 10.22
N LEU A 225 -4.41 10.94 9.66
CA LEU A 225 -3.15 11.22 10.35
C LEU A 225 -2.93 12.74 10.54
N GLY A 226 -3.51 13.54 9.66
CA GLY A 226 -3.49 15.00 9.79
C GLY A 226 -4.27 15.68 8.67
N HIS A 227 -4.95 16.76 8.99
CA HIS A 227 -5.70 17.58 8.04
C HIS A 227 -5.46 19.06 8.37
N GLY A 228 -5.06 19.82 7.36
CA GLY A 228 -4.84 21.25 7.46
C GLY A 228 -4.97 21.92 6.08
N PRO A 229 -4.81 23.25 6.02
CA PRO A 229 -5.19 24.03 4.84
C PRO A 229 -4.37 23.70 3.58
N ASN A 230 -3.15 23.19 3.74
CA ASN A 230 -2.25 22.87 2.63
C ASN A 230 -1.85 21.38 2.55
N LYS A 231 -2.31 20.56 3.50
CA LYS A 231 -1.92 19.15 3.59
C LYS A 231 -3.02 18.30 4.22
N ALA A 232 -3.30 17.16 3.62
CA ALA A 232 -4.01 16.06 4.25
C ALA A 232 -3.18 14.78 4.18
N SER A 233 -3.19 13.99 5.25
CA SER A 233 -2.53 12.70 5.36
C SER A 233 -3.52 11.70 5.96
N ALA A 234 -3.73 10.57 5.31
CA ALA A 234 -4.58 9.51 5.83
C ALA A 234 -4.17 8.14 5.28
N ARG A 235 -4.74 7.07 5.82
CA ARG A 235 -4.60 5.72 5.27
C ARG A 235 -5.70 5.47 4.24
N TYR A 236 -5.33 4.79 3.16
CA TYR A 236 -6.20 4.53 2.02
C TYR A 236 -6.24 3.03 1.73
N GLY A 237 -7.45 2.51 1.54
CA GLY A 237 -7.70 1.10 1.25
C GLY A 237 -7.36 0.18 2.42
N MET A 238 -7.86 -1.05 2.41
CA MET A 238 -7.74 -2.02 3.50
C MET A 238 -6.30 -2.41 3.84
N GLU A 239 -5.37 -2.15 2.93
CA GLU A 239 -3.95 -2.38 3.06
C GLU A 239 -3.25 -1.24 3.82
N GLY A 240 -3.95 -0.12 4.05
CA GLY A 240 -3.49 0.99 4.87
C GLY A 240 -2.39 1.83 4.20
N LEU A 241 -2.46 2.00 2.87
CA LEU A 241 -1.52 2.83 2.11
C LEU A 241 -1.59 4.26 2.61
N GLN A 242 -0.48 4.78 3.13
CA GLN A 242 -0.44 6.17 3.54
C GLN A 242 -0.44 7.06 2.29
N VAL A 243 -1.39 7.99 2.22
CA VAL A 243 -1.51 8.97 1.15
C VAL A 243 -1.36 10.36 1.74
N ASP A 244 -0.45 11.13 1.16
CA ASP A 244 -0.19 12.53 1.48
C ASP A 244 -0.65 13.41 0.31
N VAL A 245 -1.74 14.16 0.49
CA VAL A 245 -2.24 15.13 -0.49
C VAL A 245 -1.79 16.53 -0.09
N ARG A 246 -1.26 17.30 -1.04
CA ARG A 246 -0.73 18.64 -0.79
C ARG A 246 -1.31 19.65 -1.77
N ALA A 247 -1.91 20.71 -1.23
CA ALA A 247 -2.32 21.86 -2.01
C ALA A 247 -1.11 22.77 -2.24
N VAL A 248 -0.82 23.09 -3.51
CA VAL A 248 0.29 23.96 -3.90
C VAL A 248 -0.20 25.05 -4.85
N PRO A 249 0.25 26.30 -4.70
CA PRO A 249 -0.06 27.36 -5.67
C PRO A 249 0.49 27.02 -7.06
N GLU A 250 -0.27 27.34 -8.11
CA GLU A 250 0.11 27.09 -9.52
C GLU A 250 1.48 27.69 -9.85
N ALA A 251 1.76 28.91 -9.37
CA ALA A 251 3.04 29.61 -9.56
C ALA A 251 4.25 28.84 -8.99
N SER A 252 4.03 27.99 -7.99
CA SER A 252 5.07 27.17 -7.34
C SER A 252 5.04 25.70 -7.77
N PHE A 253 4.11 25.29 -8.65
CA PHE A 253 3.90 23.89 -9.01
C PHE A 253 5.18 23.19 -9.49
N GLY A 254 5.97 23.85 -10.34
CA GLY A 254 7.21 23.27 -10.86
C GLY A 254 8.25 22.98 -9.78
N ALA A 255 8.42 23.89 -8.82
CA ALA A 255 9.32 23.72 -7.69
C ALA A 255 8.81 22.65 -6.72
N ALA A 256 7.51 22.66 -6.41
CA ALA A 256 6.87 21.65 -5.58
C ALA A 256 6.99 20.25 -6.21
N LEU A 257 6.71 20.12 -7.50
CA LEU A 257 6.81 18.85 -8.21
C LEU A 257 8.24 18.31 -8.17
N GLN A 258 9.26 19.15 -8.39
CA GLN A 258 10.66 18.75 -8.24
C GLN A 258 10.93 18.25 -6.81
N TYR A 259 10.56 19.04 -5.81
CA TYR A 259 10.81 18.74 -4.40
C TYR A 259 10.14 17.43 -3.95
N PHE A 260 8.85 17.27 -4.21
CA PHE A 260 8.10 16.06 -3.82
C PHE A 260 8.40 14.86 -4.71
N THR A 261 8.89 15.04 -5.94
CA THR A 261 9.42 13.91 -6.71
C THR A 261 10.71 13.38 -6.10
N GLY A 262 11.57 14.22 -5.53
CA GLY A 262 12.83 13.81 -4.92
C GLY A 262 13.77 13.09 -5.91
N SER A 263 14.61 12.14 -5.47
CA SER A 263 14.78 11.67 -4.08
C SER A 263 15.35 12.75 -3.14
N LYS A 264 15.39 12.47 -1.84
CA LYS A 264 16.00 13.35 -0.84
C LYS A 264 17.44 13.73 -1.24
N GLU A 265 18.22 12.75 -1.69
CA GLU A 265 19.59 12.93 -2.15
C GLU A 265 19.66 13.85 -3.38
N HIS A 266 18.74 13.67 -4.34
CA HIS A 266 18.64 14.53 -5.51
C HIS A 266 18.33 15.98 -5.12
N ASN A 267 17.39 16.19 -4.20
CA ASN A 267 17.04 17.52 -3.69
C ASN A 267 18.22 18.16 -2.94
N VAL A 268 19.00 17.39 -2.17
CA VAL A 268 20.21 17.89 -1.49
C VAL A 268 21.24 18.33 -2.52
N HIS A 269 21.50 17.51 -3.54
CA HIS A 269 22.49 17.83 -4.59
C HIS A 269 22.08 19.07 -5.39
N LEU A 270 20.80 19.20 -5.77
CA LEU A 270 20.29 20.38 -6.46
C LEU A 270 20.40 21.64 -5.61
N ARG A 271 20.07 21.57 -4.31
CA ARG A 271 20.23 22.72 -3.40
C ARG A 271 21.69 23.15 -3.25
N GLN A 272 22.61 22.20 -3.11
CA GLN A 272 24.06 22.49 -3.06
C GLN A 272 24.57 23.11 -4.37
N ARG A 273 24.06 22.68 -5.53
CA ARG A 273 24.39 23.29 -6.82
C ARG A 273 23.85 24.71 -6.93
N ALA A 274 22.59 24.93 -6.56
CA ALA A 274 21.99 26.27 -6.56
C ALA A 274 22.81 27.24 -5.69
N GLN A 275 23.14 26.83 -4.46
CA GLN A 275 23.97 27.63 -3.55
C GLN A 275 25.33 28.01 -4.15
N ARG A 276 26.03 27.07 -4.81
CA ARG A 276 27.30 27.35 -5.50
C ARG A 276 27.17 28.35 -6.64
N MET A 277 25.99 28.45 -7.25
CA MET A 277 25.69 29.39 -8.33
C MET A 277 25.17 30.74 -7.82
N GLY A 278 25.15 30.97 -6.51
CA GLY A 278 24.54 32.17 -5.92
C GLY A 278 23.01 32.19 -6.04
N LEU A 279 22.40 31.08 -6.46
CA LEU A 279 20.96 30.91 -6.53
C LEU A 279 20.46 30.36 -5.19
N LEU A 280 19.56 31.09 -4.54
CA LEU A 280 18.93 30.64 -3.30
C LEU A 280 18.02 29.44 -3.62
N GLY A 281 18.20 28.33 -2.89
CA GLY A 281 17.45 27.09 -3.15
C GLY A 281 15.95 27.25 -2.89
N CYS A 282 15.10 26.75 -3.80
CA CYS A 282 13.65 26.78 -3.63
C CYS A 282 13.19 25.86 -2.49
N ASP A 283 12.31 26.37 -1.64
CA ASP A 283 11.49 25.55 -0.74
C ASP A 283 10.22 25.04 -1.46
N GLN A 284 9.44 24.21 -0.77
CA GLN A 284 8.20 23.62 -1.31
C GLN A 284 7.12 24.65 -1.69
N ASN A 285 7.27 25.92 -1.27
CA ASN A 285 6.33 27.01 -1.49
C ASN A 285 6.82 28.02 -2.54
N GLY A 286 8.01 27.82 -3.11
CA GLY A 286 8.61 28.75 -4.06
C GLY A 286 8.88 30.15 -3.50
N ARG A 287 9.13 30.30 -2.18
CA ARG A 287 9.33 31.62 -1.54
C ARG A 287 10.77 31.84 -1.03
N HIS A 288 11.25 33.08 -1.19
CA HIS A 288 12.13 33.73 -0.20
C HIS A 288 11.96 35.26 -0.17
N GLY A 289 12.33 35.87 0.97
CA GLY A 289 12.03 37.26 1.37
C GLY A 289 12.11 38.34 0.29
N ALA A 290 11.11 39.23 0.32
CA ALA A 290 10.94 40.43 -0.51
C ALA A 290 11.00 40.26 -2.05
N GLY A 291 11.09 39.05 -2.60
CA GLY A 291 11.15 38.82 -4.04
C GLY A 291 10.48 37.52 -4.48
N ARG A 292 9.71 37.58 -5.56
CA ARG A 292 9.15 36.38 -6.21
C ARG A 292 10.29 35.56 -6.82
N CYS A 293 10.31 34.24 -6.63
CA CYS A 293 11.05 33.32 -7.50
C CYS A 293 10.39 33.30 -8.89
N HIS A 294 10.40 34.43 -9.60
CA HIS A 294 9.85 34.56 -10.94
C HIS A 294 10.74 33.88 -12.01
N ASP A 295 11.92 33.39 -11.61
CA ASP A 295 12.89 32.84 -12.56
C ASP A 295 13.49 31.48 -12.14
N TYR A 296 12.79 30.71 -11.29
CA TYR A 296 12.88 29.25 -11.39
C TYR A 296 12.01 28.80 -12.56
N ARG A 297 12.39 29.25 -13.75
CA ARG A 297 12.00 28.64 -15.00
C ARG A 297 12.58 27.23 -14.97
N VAL A 298 11.75 26.28 -14.53
CA VAL A 298 11.99 24.83 -14.68
C VAL A 298 12.14 24.45 -16.16
N SER A 299 12.25 25.38 -17.11
CA SER A 299 12.71 25.12 -18.47
C SER A 299 14.18 24.69 -18.58
N VAL A 300 15.03 24.91 -17.55
CA VAL A 300 16.40 24.34 -17.53
C VAL A 300 16.45 22.89 -17.00
N LEU A 301 15.36 22.39 -16.40
CA LEU A 301 15.23 21.01 -15.94
C LEU A 301 13.80 20.49 -16.17
N TYR A 302 13.24 20.78 -17.35
CA TYR A 302 12.01 20.12 -17.82
C TYR A 302 12.41 18.68 -18.16
N LEU A 303 12.43 17.82 -17.14
CA LEU A 303 12.38 16.38 -17.33
C LEU A 303 10.87 16.04 -17.43
N PRO A 304 10.32 15.82 -18.64
CA PRO A 304 8.96 15.30 -18.77
C PRO A 304 8.80 14.02 -17.94
N VAL A 305 7.55 13.60 -17.69
CA VAL A 305 7.17 12.38 -16.93
C VAL A 305 8.05 11.16 -17.25
N ARG A 306 8.60 11.09 -18.47
CA ARG A 306 9.49 10.05 -19.02
C ARG A 306 10.92 10.01 -18.45
N ARG A 307 11.33 11.04 -17.71
CA ARG A 307 12.73 11.30 -17.36
C ARG A 307 12.98 11.28 -15.82
N SER A 308 11.92 11.15 -15.01
CA SER A 308 11.95 11.12 -13.52
C SER A 308 12.68 9.92 -12.89
N ALA A 309 12.77 8.78 -13.58
CA ALA A 309 13.43 7.60 -13.01
C ALA A 309 14.96 7.77 -12.86
N CYS A 310 15.57 8.83 -13.42
CA CYS A 310 17.02 9.13 -13.28
C CYS A 310 17.37 9.86 -11.99
N ALA A 311 16.39 10.28 -11.17
CA ALA A 311 16.65 10.87 -9.85
C ALA A 311 17.03 9.82 -8.78
N ARG A 312 17.87 8.84 -9.16
CA ARG A 312 18.64 7.97 -8.27
C ARG A 312 20.09 8.48 -8.27
N SER A 313 20.88 8.18 -7.24
CA SER A 313 22.22 8.72 -6.98
C SER A 313 23.31 8.49 -8.04
N ARG A 314 22.99 7.95 -9.23
CA ARG A 314 23.96 7.78 -10.32
C ARG A 314 23.88 8.97 -11.25
N ALA A 315 25.02 9.63 -11.42
CA ALA A 315 25.22 10.69 -12.41
C ALA A 315 24.93 10.13 -13.80
N ASP A 316 23.74 10.39 -14.33
CA ASP A 316 23.36 9.93 -15.67
C ASP A 316 22.52 11.03 -16.34
N SER A 317 23.20 12.10 -16.75
CA SER A 317 22.63 13.21 -17.50
C SER A 317 22.48 12.93 -19.00
N ASP A 318 23.10 11.85 -19.52
CA ASP A 318 23.28 11.64 -20.97
C ASP A 318 22.72 10.32 -21.55
N ASN A 319 21.84 9.62 -20.84
CA ASN A 319 21.31 8.34 -21.36
C ASN A 319 19.99 8.52 -22.15
N ARG A 320 19.97 8.09 -23.43
CA ARG A 320 18.73 7.98 -24.23
C ARG A 320 17.90 6.82 -23.68
N ARG A 321 16.64 7.08 -23.30
CA ARG A 321 15.72 6.06 -22.75
C ARG A 321 14.78 5.51 -23.81
N ILE A 322 14.36 4.27 -23.61
CA ILE A 322 13.32 3.59 -24.39
C ILE A 322 11.95 4.11 -23.95
N ASP A 323 11.22 4.70 -24.89
CA ASP A 323 9.84 5.13 -24.74
C ASP A 323 8.90 3.91 -24.83
N PRO A 324 7.94 3.70 -23.91
CA PRO A 324 6.93 2.65 -24.06
C PRO A 324 6.15 2.75 -25.39
N ASP A 325 5.88 3.95 -25.91
CA ASP A 325 5.24 4.14 -27.22
C ASP A 325 6.17 3.77 -28.40
N GLY A 326 7.48 3.65 -28.12
CA GLY A 326 8.50 3.18 -29.07
C GLY A 326 8.78 1.68 -28.97
N ARG A 327 8.04 0.91 -28.17
CA ARG A 327 8.18 -0.55 -28.12
C ARG A 327 7.45 -1.17 -29.30
N ALA A 328 8.20 -1.84 -30.18
CA ALA A 328 7.63 -2.62 -31.29
C ALA A 328 6.86 -3.88 -30.84
N GLY A 329 6.92 -4.26 -29.56
CA GLY A 329 6.19 -5.41 -29.05
C GLY A 329 6.41 -5.77 -27.59
N SER A 330 5.61 -6.72 -27.10
CA SER A 330 5.71 -7.35 -25.78
C SER A 330 6.24 -8.78 -25.95
N ALA A 331 7.42 -9.07 -25.39
CA ALA A 331 8.19 -10.29 -25.69
C ALA A 331 7.93 -11.48 -24.75
N CYS A 332 7.11 -11.30 -23.71
CA CYS A 332 6.84 -12.36 -22.74
C CYS A 332 5.38 -12.28 -22.28
N ARG A 333 4.48 -12.85 -23.08
CA ARG A 333 3.13 -13.19 -22.65
C ARG A 333 3.02 -14.70 -22.57
N ARG A 334 2.49 -15.21 -21.46
CA ARG A 334 2.07 -16.62 -21.40
C ARG A 334 0.87 -16.78 -22.32
N SER A 335 0.93 -17.77 -23.20
CA SER A 335 -0.22 -18.12 -24.04
C SER A 335 -1.28 -18.80 -23.17
N ALA A 336 -2.54 -18.75 -23.62
CA ALA A 336 -3.67 -19.37 -22.94
C ALA A 336 -3.56 -20.91 -22.81
N LEU A 337 -2.51 -21.52 -23.37
CA LEU A 337 -2.20 -22.95 -23.21
C LEU A 337 -1.65 -23.28 -21.81
N ASP A 338 -1.10 -22.30 -21.07
CA ASP A 338 -0.49 -22.52 -19.74
C ASP A 338 -1.44 -22.20 -18.57
N VAL A 339 -2.61 -21.61 -18.81
CA VAL A 339 -3.57 -21.23 -17.77
C VAL A 339 -4.90 -21.89 -18.10
N ALA A 340 -5.34 -22.83 -17.27
CA ALA A 340 -6.63 -23.48 -17.42
C ALA A 340 -7.76 -22.45 -17.47
N GLY A 341 -8.33 -22.23 -18.66
CA GLY A 341 -9.62 -21.57 -18.87
C GLY A 341 -9.61 -20.14 -19.42
N ALA A 342 -9.21 -19.92 -20.68
CA ALA A 342 -9.75 -18.86 -21.54
C ALA A 342 -9.42 -19.12 -23.02
N VAL A 343 -10.38 -18.93 -23.93
CA VAL A 343 -10.25 -19.22 -25.38
C VAL A 343 -9.32 -18.22 -26.07
N GLY A 344 -8.46 -18.71 -26.98
CA GLY A 344 -7.27 -18.07 -27.54
C GLY A 344 -7.43 -16.80 -28.40
N THR A 345 -8.58 -16.12 -28.39
CA THR A 345 -8.80 -14.86 -29.12
C THR A 345 -8.47 -13.61 -28.29
N ALA A 346 -8.47 -13.69 -26.95
CA ALA A 346 -8.29 -12.51 -26.09
C ALA A 346 -6.86 -11.92 -26.11
N GLY A 347 -5.83 -12.75 -26.35
CA GLY A 347 -4.42 -12.33 -26.31
C GLY A 347 -4.01 -11.39 -27.45
N THR A 348 -4.59 -11.58 -28.63
CA THR A 348 -4.32 -10.78 -29.84
C THR A 348 -5.02 -9.42 -29.81
N ASP A 349 -6.23 -9.35 -29.27
CA ASP A 349 -7.02 -8.11 -29.22
C ASP A 349 -6.44 -7.11 -28.20
N GLY A 350 -5.96 -7.59 -27.06
CA GLY A 350 -5.28 -6.76 -26.06
C GLY A 350 -3.93 -6.19 -26.51
N GLY A 351 -3.28 -6.76 -27.53
CA GLY A 351 -2.04 -6.23 -28.11
C GLY A 351 -2.26 -5.10 -29.11
N ARG A 352 -3.33 -5.19 -29.92
CA ARG A 352 -3.73 -4.13 -30.86
C ARG A 352 -4.24 -2.89 -30.14
N ALA A 353 -4.98 -3.05 -29.02
CA ALA A 353 -5.47 -1.94 -28.22
C ALA A 353 -4.33 -1.10 -27.57
N THR A 354 -3.15 -1.68 -27.35
CA THR A 354 -1.98 -1.01 -26.74
C THR A 354 -0.94 -0.54 -27.77
N GLY A 355 -1.23 -0.55 -29.07
CA GLY A 355 -0.32 -0.07 -30.11
C GLY A 355 0.92 -0.95 -30.39
N ASN A 356 0.95 -2.20 -29.92
CA ASN A 356 2.09 -3.10 -30.16
C ASN A 356 2.04 -3.68 -31.59
N GLN A 357 3.16 -3.63 -32.32
CA GLN A 357 3.26 -4.19 -33.67
C GLN A 357 3.39 -5.71 -33.67
N HIS A 358 4.00 -6.29 -32.62
CA HIS A 358 4.19 -7.74 -32.45
C HIS A 358 3.94 -8.21 -31.02
N LEU A 359 3.43 -9.44 -30.88
CA LEU A 359 3.26 -10.15 -29.60
C LEU A 359 4.10 -11.44 -29.63
N GLY A 360 5.06 -11.54 -28.71
CA GLY A 360 5.85 -12.77 -28.50
C GLY A 360 5.20 -13.65 -27.43
N PHE A 361 4.85 -14.89 -27.81
CA PHE A 361 4.39 -15.92 -26.89
C PHE A 361 5.54 -16.86 -26.54
N SER A 362 5.81 -17.01 -25.25
CA SER A 362 6.87 -17.88 -24.75
C SER A 362 6.22 -19.04 -24.01
N ASN A 363 6.21 -20.23 -24.61
CA ASN A 363 5.71 -21.45 -23.97
C ASN A 363 6.85 -22.14 -23.21
N LEU A 364 6.63 -22.47 -21.94
CA LEU A 364 7.56 -23.30 -21.17
C LEU A 364 7.56 -24.71 -21.78
N HIS A 365 8.67 -25.09 -22.42
CA HIS A 365 8.92 -26.50 -22.70
C HIS A 365 9.32 -27.16 -21.38
N GLY A 366 8.53 -28.14 -20.95
CA GLY A 366 8.66 -28.83 -19.66
C GLY A 366 9.94 -29.61 -19.46
#